data_AF-A0A7K2LQG5-F1
#
_entry.id   AF-A0A7K2LQG5-F1
#
_cell.length_a   1.000
_cell.length_b   1.000
_cell.length_c   1.000
_cell.angle_alpha   90.00
_cell.angle_beta   90.00
_cell.angle_gamma   90.00
#
_symmetry.space_group_name_H-M   'P 1'
#
loop_
_entity.id
_entity.type
_entity.pdbx_description
1 polymer ?
#
loop_
_entity_poly.entity_id
_entity_poly.type
_entity_poly.pdbx_seq_one_letter_code
_entity_poly.pdbx_strand_id
1 'polypeptide(L)' 'MSAAEGPLVVGVDSSTQSTKVLVVDAATGRVVASGQAAHTVSGGAGRE' A
#
# COMPACT_ATOMS: atom_id res chain seq x y z
N MET A 1 16.72 6.33 10.59
CA MET A 1 16.04 5.08 10.19
C MET A 1 17.12 4.05 9.96
N SER A 2 16.95 2.83 10.48
CA SER A 2 17.86 1.73 10.12
C SER A 2 17.69 1.41 8.64
N ALA A 3 18.78 1.06 7.96
CA ALA A 3 18.69 0.47 6.63
C ALA A 3 17.93 -0.86 6.70
N ALA A 4 17.31 -1.27 5.59
CA ALA A 4 16.68 -2.58 5.49
C ALA A 4 17.72 -3.69 5.70
N GLU A 5 17.34 -4.71 6.46
CA GLU A 5 18.15 -5.89 6.79
C GLU A 5 18.02 -6.99 5.71
N GLY A 6 16.92 -6.97 4.94
CA GLY A 6 16.68 -7.88 3.81
C GLY A 6 15.99 -7.23 2.62
N PRO A 7 15.60 -8.02 1.60
CA PRO A 7 14.83 -7.54 0.46
C PRO A 7 13.55 -6.84 0.92
N LEU A 8 13.20 -5.76 0.23
CA LEU A 8 11.94 -5.07 0.46
C LEU A 8 10.83 -5.71 -0.38
N VAL A 9 9.73 -6.08 0.28
CA VAL A 9 8.52 -6.59 -0.36
C VAL A 9 7.44 -5.52 -0.26
N VAL A 10 6.75 -5.27 -1.38
CA VAL A 10 5.67 -4.29 -1.45
C VAL A 10 4.34 -5.03 -1.46
N GLY A 11 3.59 -4.91 -0.37
CA GLY A 11 2.20 -5.33 -0.30
C GLY A 11 1.30 -4.24 -0.85
N VAL A 12 0.47 -4.57 -1.85
CA VAL A 12 -0.49 -3.64 -2.46
C VAL A 12 -1.89 -4.15 -2.21
N ASP A 13 -2.74 -3.31 -1.62
CA ASP A 13 -4.17 -3.54 -1.45
C ASP A 13 -4.93 -2.49 -2.26
N SER A 14 -5.66 -2.93 -3.28
CA SER A 14 -6.48 -2.07 -4.13
C SER A 14 -7.94 -2.37 -3.88
N SER A 15 -8.66 -1.37 -3.35
CA SER A 15 -10.09 -1.44 -3.05
C SER A 15 -10.83 -0.34 -3.82
N THR A 16 -12.16 -0.34 -3.77
CA THR A 16 -13.00 0.64 -4.51
C THR A 16 -12.61 2.09 -4.25
N GLN A 17 -12.19 2.41 -3.02
CA GLN A 17 -12.01 3.80 -2.60
C GLN A 17 -10.55 4.25 -2.51
N SER A 18 -9.61 3.31 -2.54
CA SER A 18 -8.19 3.65 -2.40
C SER A 18 -7.29 2.47 -2.74
N THR A 19 -6.07 2.80 -3.16
CA THR A 19 -4.94 1.87 -3.10
C THR A 19 -4.09 2.19 -1.86
N LYS A 20 -3.74 1.15 -1.11
CA LYS A 20 -2.83 1.19 0.03
C LYS A 20 -1.59 0.36 -0.28
N VAL A 21 -0.47 0.79 0.26
CA VAL A 21 0.81 0.13 0.08
C VAL A 21 1.52 0.03 1.43
N LEU A 22 2.07 -1.15 1.69
CA LEU A 22 3.05 -1.38 2.76
C LEU A 22 4.36 -1.85 2.14
N VAL A 23 5.47 -1.30 2.63
CA VAL A 23 6.81 -1.82 2.34
C VAL A 23 7.29 -2.56 3.58
N VAL A 24 7.62 -3.84 3.41
CA VAL A 24 8.03 -4.74 4.48
C VAL A 24 9.46 -5.21 4.22
N ASP A 25 10.29 -5.18 5.26
CA ASP A 25 11.56 -5.89 5.25
C ASP A 25 11.31 -7.40 5.39
N ALA A 26 11.64 -8.18 4.36
CA ALA A 26 11.35 -9.60 4.32
C ALA A 26 12.14 -10.41 5.36
N ALA A 27 13.30 -9.93 5.83
CA ALA A 27 14.10 -10.65 6.82
C ALA A 27 13.47 -10.59 8.22
N THR A 28 12.81 -9.47 8.54
CA THR A 28 12.30 -9.20 9.90
C THR A 28 10.77 -9.16 9.99
N GLY A 29 10.08 -9.05 8.86
CA GLY A 29 8.64 -8.83 8.80
C GLY A 29 8.20 -7.43 9.23
N ARG A 30 9.13 -6.50 9.47
CA ARG A 30 8.81 -5.13 9.90
C ARG A 30 8.30 -4.30 8.72
N VAL A 31 7.21 -3.56 8.94
CA VAL A 31 6.78 -2.50 8.01
C VAL A 31 7.74 -1.31 8.16
N VAL A 32 8.39 -0.94 7.07
CA VAL A 32 9.38 0.16 7.04
C VAL A 32 8.84 1.42 6.37
N ALA A 33 7.78 1.29 5.57
CA ALA A 33 7.04 2.42 5.02
C ALA A 33 5.58 2.03 4.74
N SER A 34 4.70 3.02 4.74
CA SER A 34 3.31 2.88 4.31
C SER A 34 2.87 4.08 3.48
N GLY A 35 1.90 3.87 2.60
CA GLY A 35 1.32 4.90 1.76
C GLY A 35 -0.11 4.56 1.37
N GLN A 36 -0.89 5.58 1.03
CA GLN A 36 -2.24 5.42 0.52
C GLN A 36 -2.57 6.57 -0.44
N ALA A 37 -3.29 6.25 -1.51
CA ALA A 37 -3.93 7.23 -2.38
C ALA A 37 -5.41 6.88 -2.55
N ALA A 38 -6.28 7.88 -2.35
CA ALA A 38 -7.72 7.72 -2.60
C ALA A 38 -8.01 7.68 -4.11
N HIS A 39 -8.98 6.87 -4.52
CA HIS A 39 -9.49 6.91 -5.88
C HIS A 39 -10.42 8.11 -6.05
N THR A 40 -10.37 8.74 -7.22
CA THR A 40 -11.38 9.73 -7.58
C THR A 40 -12.62 8.98 -8.03
N VAL A 41 -13.56 8.78 -7.12
CA VAL A 41 -14.84 8.13 -7.42
C VAL A 41 -15.87 9.19 -7.77
N SER A 42 -16.53 9.03 -8.91
CA SER A 42 -17.60 9.94 -9.35
C SER A 42 -18.97 9.34 -8.97
N GLY A 43 -19.95 10.15 -8.55
CA GLY A 43 -21.26 9.64 -8.08
C GLY A 43 -22.38 9.62 -9.15
N GLY A 44 -23.12 8.51 -9.31
CA GLY A 44 -24.27 8.33 -10.23
C GLY A 44 -24.52 6.84 -10.57
N ALA A 45 -25.39 6.53 -11.55
CA ALA A 45 -25.70 5.14 -11.91
C ALA A 45 -24.53 4.46 -12.65
N GLY A 46 -24.15 3.24 -12.22
CA GLY A 46 -23.13 2.40 -12.86
C GLY A 46 -21.67 2.75 -12.58
N ARG A 47 -21.36 3.34 -11.42
CA ARG A 47 -20.01 3.84 -11.11
C ARG A 47 -19.17 2.76 -10.43
N GLU A 48 -17.95 2.58 -10.92
CA GLU A 48 -16.79 2.25 -10.10
C GLU A 48 -15.98 3.53 -9.82
#